data_AF-A0A7W1F3B0-F1
#
_entry.id   AF-A0A7W1F3B0-F1
#
_cell.length_a   1.000
_cell.length_b   1.000
_cell.length_c   1.000
_cell.angle_alpha   90.00
_cell.angle_beta   90.00
_cell.angle_gamma   90.00
#
_symmetry.space_group_name_H-M   'P 1'
#
loop_
_entity.id
_entity.type
_entity.pdbx_description
1 polymer ?
#
loop_
_entity_poly.entity_id
_entity_poly.type
_entity_poly.pdbx_seq_one_letter_code
_entity_poly.pdbx_strand_id
1 'polypeptide(L)'
;MTADAVWYGITAACSLGAFACGWALGRRGGRIARWAAAIGLGLVIAKTVLVWKPHWEAALFPFVDYAYFQSYWRWLVALLFFGLATPQLPVAWNRAVVAMLAAGVFAWGLWDERWMIAPPSEGAPVAADARHHCPQSTGFTCVPASCVMVLSYWGIPTTEREMATLCCTRETGTTTFNGYRGLTLKAGDHGLRARIRLFAADELPRDGTPLLWTDGYHARVLLVSDGRWIVHDPLANEPWVWPAAQVQEFLAGPVVLLEAS
;
A
#
# COMPACT_ATOMS: atom_id res chain seq x y z
N MET A 1 10.55 0.76 -21.22
CA MET A 1 9.72 0.02 -20.25
C MET A 1 9.79 0.79 -18.94
N THR A 2 8.65 1.18 -18.36
CA THR A 2 8.64 1.87 -17.06
C THR A 2 9.05 0.90 -15.96
N ALA A 3 9.59 1.40 -14.84
CA ALA A 3 9.94 0.55 -13.69
C ALA A 3 8.73 -0.27 -13.21
N ASP A 4 7.54 0.32 -13.26
CA ASP A 4 6.29 -0.34 -12.86
C ASP A 4 5.95 -1.54 -13.77
N ALA A 5 6.19 -1.43 -15.08
CA ALA A 5 5.97 -2.54 -16.02
C ALA A 5 6.96 -3.69 -15.80
N VAL A 6 8.20 -3.38 -15.34
CA VAL A 6 9.17 -4.40 -14.93
C VAL A 6 8.64 -5.15 -13.70
N TRP A 7 8.14 -4.44 -12.69
CA TRP A 7 7.53 -5.06 -11.51
C TRP A 7 6.33 -5.94 -11.84
N TYR A 8 5.47 -5.51 -12.77
CA TYR A 8 4.36 -6.33 -13.26
C TYR A 8 4.83 -7.63 -13.95
N GLY A 9 5.93 -7.57 -14.71
CA GLY A 9 6.54 -8.77 -15.28
C GLY A 9 7.15 -9.70 -14.22
N ILE A 10 7.83 -9.12 -13.22
CA ILE A 10 8.42 -9.87 -12.09
C ILE A 10 7.33 -10.59 -11.30
N THR A 11 6.24 -9.90 -10.96
CA THR A 11 5.13 -10.48 -10.21
C THR A 11 4.57 -11.69 -10.96
N ALA A 12 4.25 -11.53 -12.25
CA ALA A 12 3.79 -12.61 -13.13
C ALA A 12 4.75 -13.82 -13.13
N ALA A 13 6.06 -13.58 -13.29
CA ALA A 13 7.07 -14.63 -13.26
C ALA A 13 7.15 -15.34 -11.90
N CYS A 14 7.11 -14.59 -10.79
CA CYS A 14 7.09 -15.15 -9.45
C CYS A 14 5.85 -16.03 -9.20
N SER A 15 4.69 -15.66 -9.73
CA SER A 15 3.47 -16.47 -9.62
C SER A 15 3.55 -17.79 -10.36
N LEU A 16 4.06 -17.79 -11.59
CA LEU A 16 4.31 -19.02 -12.34
C LEU A 16 5.35 -19.88 -11.62
N GLY A 17 6.41 -19.26 -11.09
CA GLY A 17 7.41 -19.91 -10.26
C GLY A 17 6.83 -20.54 -8.99
N ALA A 18 5.92 -19.84 -8.30
CA ALA A 18 5.25 -20.34 -7.11
C ALA A 18 4.39 -21.57 -7.41
N PHE A 19 3.60 -21.54 -8.49
CA PHE A 19 2.83 -22.70 -8.95
C PHE A 19 3.75 -23.89 -9.31
N ALA A 20 4.80 -23.65 -10.10
CA ALA A 20 5.75 -24.69 -10.50
C ALA A 20 6.48 -25.31 -9.30
N CYS A 21 6.88 -24.48 -8.32
CA CYS A 21 7.47 -24.92 -7.07
C CYS A 21 6.50 -25.79 -6.27
N GLY A 22 5.24 -25.34 -6.11
CA GLY A 22 4.19 -26.10 -5.44
C GLY A 22 3.97 -27.46 -6.11
N TRP A 23 3.88 -27.49 -7.44
CA TRP A 23 3.75 -28.72 -8.22
C TRP A 23 4.91 -29.67 -7.99
N ALA A 24 6.15 -29.18 -8.05
CA ALA A 24 7.34 -29.99 -7.83
C ALA A 24 7.37 -30.58 -6.41
N LEU A 25 7.05 -29.77 -5.39
CA LEU A 25 6.97 -30.22 -3.99
C LEU A 25 5.85 -31.24 -3.77
N GLY A 26 4.70 -31.05 -4.39
CA GLY A 26 3.59 -31.99 -4.31
C GLY A 26 3.96 -33.38 -4.84
N ARG A 27 4.79 -33.46 -5.89
CA ARG A 27 5.25 -34.75 -6.43
C ARG A 27 6.24 -35.50 -5.53
N ARG A 28 6.88 -34.85 -4.55
CA ARG A 28 7.90 -35.46 -3.67
C ARG A 28 7.32 -36.24 -2.48
N GLY A 29 6.00 -36.40 -2.42
CA GLY A 29 5.30 -37.23 -1.43
C GLY A 29 4.55 -36.45 -0.34
N GLY A 30 3.59 -37.13 0.28
CA GLY A 30 2.59 -36.49 1.15
C GLY A 30 3.14 -35.83 2.44
N ARG A 31 4.34 -36.19 2.90
CA ARG A 31 4.95 -35.50 4.07
C ARG A 31 5.44 -34.10 3.70
N ILE A 32 6.17 -33.97 2.60
CA ILE A 32 6.70 -32.68 2.12
C ILE A 32 5.55 -31.76 1.74
N ALA A 33 4.55 -32.28 1.02
CA ALA A 33 3.37 -31.51 0.64
C ALA A 33 2.58 -30.99 1.86
N ARG A 34 2.43 -31.79 2.92
CA ARG A 34 1.77 -31.34 4.17
C ARG A 34 2.53 -30.22 4.87
N TRP A 35 3.85 -30.33 4.97
CA TRP A 35 4.67 -29.25 5.55
C TRP A 35 4.62 -27.99 4.71
N ALA A 36 4.74 -28.11 3.39
CA ALA A 36 4.63 -26.96 2.49
C ALA A 36 3.24 -26.29 2.58
N ALA A 37 2.17 -27.07 2.67
CA ALA A 37 0.82 -26.56 2.89
C ALA A 37 0.67 -25.88 4.26
N ALA A 38 1.24 -26.45 5.32
CA ALA A 38 1.23 -25.84 6.66
C ALA A 38 1.98 -24.50 6.69
N ILE A 39 3.15 -24.42 6.05
CA ILE A 39 3.91 -23.18 5.90
C ILE A 39 3.10 -22.15 5.08
N GLY A 40 2.50 -22.58 3.97
CA GLY A 40 1.64 -21.72 3.15
C GLY A 40 0.47 -21.14 3.93
N LEU A 41 -0.22 -21.97 4.73
CA LEU A 41 -1.28 -21.51 5.64
C LEU A 41 -0.75 -20.52 6.68
N GLY A 42 0.41 -20.80 7.27
CA GLY A 42 1.09 -19.87 8.18
C GLY A 42 1.36 -18.51 7.54
N LEU A 43 1.77 -18.48 6.26
CA LEU A 43 1.99 -17.24 5.51
C LEU A 43 0.67 -16.48 5.25
N VAL A 44 -0.43 -17.18 4.93
CA VAL A 44 -1.75 -16.54 4.79
C VAL A 44 -2.18 -15.89 6.11
N ILE A 45 -2.07 -16.62 7.22
CA ILE A 45 -2.41 -16.11 8.56
C ILE A 45 -1.53 -14.89 8.89
N ALA A 46 -0.23 -14.98 8.63
CA ALA A 46 0.70 -13.87 8.81
C ALA A 46 0.28 -12.65 7.98
N LYS A 47 -0.08 -12.82 6.68
CA LYS A 47 -0.62 -11.71 5.87
C LYS A 47 -1.85 -11.12 6.53
N THR A 48 -2.82 -11.96 6.90
CA THR A 48 -4.04 -11.48 7.55
C THR A 48 -3.70 -10.63 8.75
N VAL A 49 -2.81 -11.07 9.66
CA VAL A 49 -2.36 -10.23 10.79
C VAL A 49 -1.72 -8.91 10.31
N LEU A 50 -0.89 -8.94 9.28
CA LEU A 50 -0.23 -7.75 8.72
C LEU A 50 -1.20 -6.76 8.05
N VAL A 51 -2.30 -7.22 7.42
CA VAL A 51 -3.37 -6.33 6.93
C VAL A 51 -3.98 -5.54 8.09
N TRP A 52 -4.19 -6.19 9.23
CA TRP A 52 -4.76 -5.55 10.42
C TRP A 52 -3.74 -4.69 11.17
N LYS A 53 -2.45 -4.94 10.97
CA LYS A 53 -1.32 -4.23 11.60
C LYS A 53 -0.36 -3.71 10.52
N PRO A 54 -0.77 -2.75 9.67
CA PRO A 54 0.05 -2.26 8.55
C PRO A 54 1.38 -1.62 9.00
N HIS A 55 1.44 -1.10 10.23
CA HIS A 55 2.70 -0.60 10.82
C HIS A 55 3.72 -1.73 11.08
N TRP A 56 3.28 -2.95 11.41
CA TRP A 56 4.17 -4.11 11.49
C TRP A 56 4.67 -4.52 10.10
N GLU A 57 3.79 -4.46 9.10
CA GLU A 57 4.14 -4.78 7.72
C GLU A 57 5.21 -3.81 7.18
N ALA A 58 5.04 -2.51 7.42
CA ALA A 58 6.04 -1.50 7.07
C ALA A 58 7.37 -1.65 7.85
N ALA A 59 7.31 -2.13 9.09
CA ALA A 59 8.52 -2.38 9.89
C ALA A 59 9.30 -3.61 9.41
N LEU A 60 8.60 -4.67 9.01
CA LEU A 60 9.21 -5.90 8.47
C LEU A 60 9.77 -5.70 7.05
N PHE A 61 9.11 -4.87 6.24
CA PHE A 61 9.48 -4.60 4.86
C PHE A 61 9.72 -3.11 4.63
N PRO A 62 10.79 -2.53 5.20
CA PRO A 62 11.00 -1.08 5.20
C PRO A 62 11.52 -0.53 3.85
N PHE A 63 11.68 -1.37 2.83
CA PHE A 63 12.18 -0.94 1.53
C PHE A 63 11.05 -0.34 0.68
N VAL A 64 11.37 0.74 -0.04
CA VAL A 64 10.41 1.58 -0.75
C VAL A 64 9.61 0.83 -1.83
N ASP A 65 10.24 -0.16 -2.48
CA ASP A 65 9.60 -0.93 -3.54
C ASP A 65 8.69 -2.05 -3.02
N TYR A 66 8.58 -2.23 -1.69
CA TYR A 66 7.63 -3.18 -1.11
C TYR A 66 6.18 -2.86 -1.51
N ALA A 67 5.88 -1.59 -1.79
CA ALA A 67 4.58 -1.14 -2.25
C ALA A 67 4.08 -1.91 -3.50
N TYR A 68 4.98 -2.33 -4.40
CA TYR A 68 4.62 -3.16 -5.57
C TYR A 68 4.27 -4.60 -5.21
N PHE A 69 4.71 -5.09 -4.06
CA PHE A 69 4.57 -6.50 -3.65
C PHE A 69 3.51 -6.69 -2.54
N GLN A 70 3.11 -5.60 -1.88
CA GLN A 70 2.31 -5.60 -0.66
C GLN A 70 0.91 -6.21 -0.84
N SER A 71 0.25 -5.94 -1.96
CA SER A 71 -1.00 -6.60 -2.36
C SER A 71 -0.75 -7.97 -2.98
N TYR A 72 0.38 -8.13 -3.69
CA TYR A 72 0.61 -9.24 -4.61
C TYR A 72 0.80 -10.60 -3.96
N TRP A 73 1.48 -10.66 -2.82
CA TRP A 73 1.90 -11.94 -2.24
C TRP A 73 0.76 -12.91 -1.93
N ARG A 74 -0.48 -12.43 -1.77
CA ARG A 74 -1.66 -13.31 -1.66
C ARG A 74 -1.81 -14.24 -2.87
N TRP A 75 -1.51 -13.74 -4.07
CA TRP A 75 -1.58 -14.50 -5.31
C TRP A 75 -0.47 -15.54 -5.39
N LEU A 76 0.74 -15.21 -4.91
CA LEU A 76 1.85 -16.16 -4.82
C LEU A 76 1.52 -17.35 -3.92
N VAL A 77 0.98 -17.09 -2.73
CA VAL A 77 0.64 -18.14 -1.78
C VAL A 77 -0.52 -18.99 -2.31
N ALA A 78 -1.53 -18.36 -2.93
CA ALA A 78 -2.63 -19.09 -3.57
C ALA A 78 -2.11 -20.03 -4.68
N LEU A 79 -1.26 -19.53 -5.59
CA LEU A 79 -0.73 -20.32 -6.69
C LEU A 79 0.23 -21.42 -6.23
N LEU A 80 1.03 -21.18 -5.18
CA LEU A 80 1.80 -22.22 -4.50
C LEU A 80 0.88 -23.34 -4.00
N PHE A 81 -0.24 -22.99 -3.37
CA PHE A 81 -1.20 -23.95 -2.84
C PHE A 81 -1.87 -24.77 -3.95
N PHE A 82 -2.31 -24.12 -5.04
CA PHE A 82 -2.83 -24.82 -6.22
C PHE A 82 -1.78 -25.76 -6.83
N GLY A 83 -0.53 -25.29 -6.94
CA GLY A 83 0.60 -26.12 -7.37
C GLY A 83 0.77 -27.35 -6.48
N LEU A 84 0.76 -27.19 -5.16
CA LEU A 84 0.89 -28.28 -4.18
C LEU A 84 -0.24 -29.31 -4.28
N ALA A 85 -1.48 -28.84 -4.45
CA ALA A 85 -2.67 -29.69 -4.46
C ALA A 85 -2.78 -30.51 -5.76
N THR A 86 -2.42 -29.93 -6.90
CA THR A 86 -2.69 -30.54 -8.21
C THR A 86 -2.10 -31.95 -8.38
N PRO A 87 -0.82 -32.24 -8.08
CA PRO A 87 -0.28 -33.59 -8.24
C PRO A 87 -0.76 -34.60 -7.19
N GLN A 88 -1.45 -34.17 -6.12
CA GLN A 88 -2.00 -35.06 -5.09
C GLN A 88 -3.35 -35.68 -5.49
N LEU A 89 -4.01 -35.15 -6.52
CA LEU A 89 -5.33 -35.62 -6.92
C LEU A 89 -5.22 -36.91 -7.73
N PRO A 90 -5.93 -37.99 -7.36
CA PRO A 90 -5.77 -39.29 -8.02
C PRO A 90 -6.28 -39.26 -9.48
N VAL A 91 -7.39 -38.57 -9.73
CA VAL A 91 -8.06 -38.54 -11.04
C VAL A 91 -7.51 -37.41 -11.91
N ALA A 92 -7.10 -37.71 -13.14
CA ALA A 92 -6.52 -36.75 -14.08
C ALA A 92 -7.47 -35.57 -14.38
N TRP A 93 -8.77 -35.82 -14.50
CA TRP A 93 -9.79 -34.78 -14.66
C TRP A 93 -9.76 -33.75 -13.52
N ASN A 94 -9.67 -34.21 -12.27
CA ASN A 94 -9.60 -33.31 -11.11
C ASN A 94 -8.32 -32.46 -11.14
N ARG A 95 -7.20 -33.01 -11.62
CA ARG A 95 -5.95 -32.26 -11.82
C ARG A 95 -6.14 -31.15 -12.85
N ALA A 96 -6.79 -31.47 -13.97
CA ALA A 96 -7.07 -30.49 -15.02
C ALA A 96 -7.99 -29.37 -14.50
N VAL A 97 -9.05 -29.70 -13.76
CA VAL A 97 -9.95 -28.70 -13.15
C VAL A 97 -9.19 -27.79 -12.18
N VAL A 98 -8.38 -28.35 -11.27
CA VAL A 98 -7.60 -27.55 -10.31
C VAL A 98 -6.53 -26.69 -11.00
N ALA A 99 -5.87 -27.20 -12.04
CA ALA A 99 -4.94 -26.40 -12.84
C ALA A 99 -5.64 -25.26 -13.59
N MET A 100 -6.86 -25.50 -14.09
CA MET A 100 -7.68 -24.46 -14.73
C MET A 100 -8.11 -23.38 -13.73
N LEU A 101 -8.51 -23.77 -12.51
CA LEU A 101 -8.79 -22.81 -11.43
C LEU A 101 -7.54 -21.99 -11.07
N ALA A 102 -6.37 -22.63 -10.99
CA ALA A 102 -5.11 -21.94 -10.77
C ALA A 102 -4.80 -20.92 -11.88
N ALA A 103 -5.04 -21.27 -13.14
CA ALA A 103 -4.90 -20.36 -14.26
C ALA A 103 -5.88 -19.16 -14.15
N GLY A 104 -7.11 -19.40 -13.69
CA GLY A 104 -8.08 -18.35 -13.40
C GLY A 104 -7.61 -17.41 -12.27
N VAL A 105 -7.08 -17.96 -11.18
CA VAL A 105 -6.50 -17.18 -10.07
C VAL A 105 -5.29 -16.38 -10.54
N PHE A 106 -4.43 -16.95 -11.38
CA PHE A 106 -3.30 -16.24 -11.97
C PHE A 106 -3.77 -15.07 -12.85
N ALA A 107 -4.70 -15.32 -13.77
CA ALA A 107 -5.26 -14.26 -14.63
C ALA A 107 -5.95 -13.16 -13.81
N TRP A 108 -6.68 -13.52 -12.76
CA TRP A 108 -7.29 -12.57 -11.85
C TRP A 108 -6.24 -11.76 -11.06
N GLY A 109 -5.18 -12.40 -10.57
CA GLY A 109 -4.08 -11.72 -9.90
C GLY A 109 -3.36 -10.72 -10.82
N LEU A 110 -3.15 -11.08 -12.09
CA LEU A 110 -2.62 -10.14 -13.09
C LEU A 110 -3.57 -8.97 -13.32
N TRP A 111 -4.87 -9.23 -13.41
CA TRP A 111 -5.88 -8.18 -13.56
C TRP A 111 -5.92 -7.24 -12.35
N ASP A 112 -5.85 -7.78 -11.14
CA ASP A 112 -5.82 -7.04 -9.88
C ASP A 112 -4.58 -6.11 -9.79
N GLU A 113 -3.41 -6.59 -10.22
CA GLU A 113 -2.17 -5.81 -10.25
C GLU A 113 -1.98 -4.95 -11.51
N ARG A 114 -2.99 -4.85 -12.37
CA ARG A 114 -2.88 -4.07 -13.62
C ARG A 114 -2.61 -2.58 -13.37
N TRP A 115 -2.81 -2.09 -12.15
CA TRP A 115 -2.47 -0.71 -11.77
C TRP A 115 -1.01 -0.37 -12.07
N MET A 116 -0.08 -1.32 -11.99
CA MET A 116 1.33 -1.09 -12.30
C MET A 116 1.54 -0.65 -13.76
N ILE A 117 0.74 -1.18 -14.68
CA ILE A 117 0.78 -0.87 -16.11
C ILE A 117 -0.32 0.10 -16.56
N ALA A 118 -1.22 0.50 -15.65
CA ALA A 118 -2.23 1.50 -15.93
C ALA A 118 -1.57 2.88 -16.15
N PRO A 119 -2.19 3.77 -16.95
CA PRO A 119 -1.71 5.13 -17.12
C PRO A 119 -1.52 5.84 -15.76
N PRO A 120 -0.43 6.61 -15.58
CA PRO A 120 -0.24 7.42 -14.39
C PRO A 120 -1.31 8.51 -14.30
N SER A 121 -1.78 8.80 -13.08
CA SER A 121 -2.56 10.02 -12.82
C SER A 121 -1.63 11.03 -12.18
N GLU A 122 -1.07 11.91 -13.02
CA GLU A 122 0.04 12.78 -12.65
C GLU A 122 -0.38 14.03 -11.87
N GLY A 123 -1.67 14.37 -11.75
CA GLY A 123 -2.07 15.62 -11.11
C GLY A 123 -1.48 16.89 -11.75
N ALA A 124 -1.65 18.01 -11.07
CA ALA A 124 -1.18 19.32 -11.50
C ALA A 124 0.20 19.62 -10.88
N PRO A 125 1.04 20.45 -11.50
CA PRO A 125 2.32 20.85 -10.94
C PRO A 125 2.13 21.96 -9.90
N VAL A 126 1.21 21.78 -8.96
CA VAL A 126 0.83 22.75 -7.93
C VAL A 126 1.50 22.38 -6.61
N ALA A 127 2.05 23.37 -5.92
CA ALA A 127 2.62 23.23 -4.58
C ALA A 127 1.58 23.64 -3.52
N ALA A 128 1.85 23.33 -2.25
CA ALA A 128 1.06 23.86 -1.15
C ALA A 128 1.13 25.39 -1.09
N ASP A 129 0.02 26.02 -0.70
CA ASP A 129 -0.07 27.45 -0.45
C ASP A 129 0.64 27.86 0.87
N ALA A 130 0.57 29.15 1.21
CA ALA A 130 1.14 29.69 2.45
C ALA A 130 0.50 29.13 3.74
N ARG A 131 -0.63 28.42 3.63
CA ARG A 131 -1.31 27.73 4.73
C ARG A 131 -1.05 26.23 4.70
N HIS A 132 -0.04 25.76 3.97
CA HIS A 132 0.29 24.34 3.84
C HIS A 132 -0.82 23.50 3.18
N HIS A 133 -1.71 24.12 2.41
CA HIS A 133 -2.84 23.46 1.78
C HIS A 133 -2.63 23.27 0.27
N CYS A 134 -2.99 22.10 -0.25
CA CYS A 134 -2.83 21.74 -1.66
C CYS A 134 -4.10 21.01 -2.16
N PRO A 135 -5.02 21.67 -2.86
CA PRO A 135 -6.18 20.99 -3.44
C PRO A 135 -5.74 19.91 -4.43
N GLN A 136 -6.44 18.77 -4.46
CA GLN A 136 -6.20 17.75 -5.48
C GLN A 136 -6.75 18.21 -6.83
N SER A 137 -6.02 17.93 -7.90
CA SER A 137 -6.41 18.33 -9.26
C SER A 137 -7.15 17.25 -10.05
N THR A 138 -7.13 16.00 -9.58
CA THR A 138 -7.84 14.87 -10.21
C THR A 138 -8.63 14.09 -9.17
N GLY A 139 -9.52 13.18 -9.60
CA GLY A 139 -10.25 12.30 -8.68
C GLY A 139 -9.40 11.24 -7.97
N PHE A 140 -8.10 11.15 -8.23
CA PHE A 140 -7.22 10.04 -7.78
C PHE A 140 -5.98 10.48 -7.01
N THR A 141 -5.82 11.80 -6.82
CA THR A 141 -4.59 12.44 -6.31
C THR A 141 -4.70 12.94 -4.88
N CYS A 142 -5.73 12.52 -4.13
CA CYS A 142 -5.90 12.89 -2.71
C CYS A 142 -4.67 12.55 -1.84
N VAL A 143 -4.06 11.37 -2.02
CA VAL A 143 -2.84 10.97 -1.29
C VAL A 143 -1.64 11.82 -1.68
N PRO A 144 -1.25 11.96 -2.97
CA PRO A 144 -0.11 12.79 -3.32
C PRO A 144 -0.31 14.26 -2.93
N ALA A 145 -1.51 14.85 -3.08
CA ALA A 145 -1.81 16.19 -2.59
C ALA A 145 -1.63 16.28 -1.05
N SER A 146 -2.11 15.29 -0.30
CA SER A 146 -1.88 15.20 1.16
C SER A 146 -0.39 15.07 1.50
N CYS A 147 0.40 14.36 0.69
CA CYS A 147 1.85 14.27 0.88
C CYS A 147 2.53 15.64 0.68
N VAL A 148 2.09 16.43 -0.30
CA VAL A 148 2.57 17.81 -0.51
C VAL A 148 2.31 18.65 0.74
N MET A 149 1.11 18.56 1.30
CA MET A 149 0.75 19.28 2.52
C MET A 149 1.66 18.85 3.69
N VAL A 150 1.83 17.54 3.93
CA VAL A 150 2.74 17.03 4.97
C VAL A 150 4.16 17.59 4.79
N LEU A 151 4.73 17.48 3.59
CA LEU A 151 6.09 17.96 3.31
C LEU A 151 6.25 19.47 3.46
N SER A 152 5.19 20.24 3.17
CA SER A 152 5.23 21.69 3.30
C SER A 152 5.37 22.16 4.76
N TYR A 153 4.83 21.43 5.73
CA TYR A 153 5.05 21.70 7.17
C TYR A 153 6.51 21.48 7.59
N TRP A 154 7.25 20.64 6.87
CA TRP A 154 8.68 20.42 7.06
C TRP A 154 9.54 21.35 6.19
N GLY A 155 8.95 22.30 5.48
CA GLY A 155 9.66 23.20 4.58
C GLY A 155 10.28 22.50 3.36
N ILE A 156 9.80 21.30 3.00
CA ILE A 156 10.32 20.54 1.86
C ILE A 156 9.49 20.88 0.61
N PRO A 157 10.08 21.56 -0.40
CA PRO A 157 9.35 21.94 -1.59
C PRO A 157 9.08 20.72 -2.48
N THR A 158 7.83 20.61 -2.92
CA THR A 158 7.37 19.57 -3.85
C THR A 158 6.09 20.03 -4.55
N THR A 159 5.69 19.32 -5.60
CA THR A 159 4.40 19.51 -6.27
C THR A 159 3.52 18.26 -6.15
N GLU A 160 2.21 18.42 -6.35
CA GLU A 160 1.27 17.29 -6.44
C GLU A 160 1.72 16.31 -7.53
N ARG A 161 2.18 16.83 -8.69
CA ARG A 161 2.71 15.99 -9.76
C ARG A 161 3.90 15.15 -9.39
N GLU A 162 4.89 15.77 -8.78
CA GLU A 162 6.07 15.06 -8.30
C GLU A 162 5.66 13.96 -7.31
N MET A 163 4.81 14.30 -6.35
CA MET A 163 4.32 13.31 -5.37
C MET A 163 3.47 12.22 -6.01
N ALA A 164 2.68 12.51 -7.04
CA ALA A 164 1.88 11.52 -7.75
C ALA A 164 2.79 10.49 -8.45
N THR A 165 3.91 10.94 -9.04
CA THR A 165 4.93 10.03 -9.59
C THR A 165 5.58 9.19 -8.49
N LEU A 166 6.03 9.82 -7.39
CA LEU A 166 6.70 9.11 -6.29
C LEU A 166 5.77 8.16 -5.51
N CYS A 167 4.47 8.46 -5.47
CA CYS A 167 3.46 7.59 -4.88
C CYS A 167 2.92 6.54 -5.88
N CYS A 168 3.44 6.47 -7.10
CA CYS A 168 2.93 5.56 -8.13
C CYS A 168 1.40 5.68 -8.33
N THR A 169 0.88 6.92 -8.33
CA THR A 169 -0.56 7.20 -8.42
C THR A 169 -1.12 6.83 -9.79
N ARG A 170 -2.32 6.26 -9.80
CA ARG A 170 -3.03 5.75 -10.98
C ARG A 170 -4.50 6.17 -10.94
N GLU A 171 -5.23 5.89 -12.02
CA GLU A 171 -6.70 6.06 -12.08
C GLU A 171 -7.49 5.08 -11.18
N THR A 172 -6.79 4.28 -10.37
CA THR A 172 -7.37 3.49 -9.27
C THR A 172 -7.13 4.12 -7.90
N GLY A 173 -6.52 5.31 -7.85
CA GLY A 173 -6.12 5.98 -6.62
C GLY A 173 -4.70 5.63 -6.18
N THR A 174 -4.44 5.83 -4.90
CA THR A 174 -3.13 5.63 -4.26
C THR A 174 -3.35 4.98 -2.90
N THR A 175 -2.60 3.92 -2.59
CA THR A 175 -2.71 3.24 -1.28
C THR A 175 -1.90 3.96 -0.20
N THR A 176 -2.12 3.63 1.07
CA THR A 176 -1.30 4.12 2.19
C THR A 176 0.18 3.80 2.01
N PHE A 177 0.51 2.58 1.53
CA PHE A 177 1.90 2.15 1.31
C PHE A 177 2.55 2.91 0.16
N ASN A 178 1.78 3.26 -0.87
CA ASN A 178 2.23 4.11 -1.95
C ASN A 178 2.49 5.55 -1.47
N GLY A 179 1.63 6.11 -0.62
CA GLY A 179 1.88 7.40 0.05
C GLY A 179 3.13 7.37 0.94
N TYR A 180 3.29 6.30 1.73
CA TYR A 180 4.50 6.04 2.53
C TYR A 180 5.75 5.96 1.65
N ARG A 181 5.70 5.28 0.51
CA ARG A 181 6.80 5.23 -0.47
C ARG A 181 7.18 6.63 -0.93
N GLY A 182 6.20 7.42 -1.37
CA GLY A 182 6.46 8.78 -1.87
C GLY A 182 7.08 9.68 -0.82
N LEU A 183 6.55 9.66 0.41
CA LEU A 183 7.11 10.39 1.55
C LEU A 183 8.51 9.89 1.92
N THR A 184 8.76 8.58 1.90
CA THR A 184 10.09 8.01 2.21
C THR A 184 11.13 8.48 1.21
N LEU A 185 10.81 8.43 -0.09
CA LEU A 185 11.71 8.86 -1.16
C LEU A 185 12.00 10.36 -1.08
N LYS A 186 10.97 11.19 -0.91
CA LYS A 186 11.13 12.65 -0.91
C LYS A 186 11.75 13.18 0.38
N ALA A 187 11.33 12.67 1.54
CA ALA A 187 11.79 13.17 2.83
C ALA A 187 13.15 12.60 3.27
N GLY A 188 13.54 11.43 2.72
CA GLY A 188 14.83 10.81 3.00
C GLY A 188 16.02 11.69 2.63
N ASP A 189 15.92 12.45 1.53
CA ASP A 189 16.93 13.42 1.09
C ASP A 189 17.11 14.59 2.08
N HIS A 190 16.19 14.74 3.02
CA HIS A 190 16.18 15.78 4.05
C HIS A 190 16.44 15.24 5.46
N GLY A 191 16.90 13.99 5.59
CA GLY A 191 17.19 13.38 6.89
C GLY A 191 15.94 13.02 7.70
N LEU A 192 14.76 13.00 7.06
CA LEU A 192 13.50 12.58 7.69
C LEU A 192 13.15 11.16 7.27
N ARG A 193 12.42 10.46 8.14
CA ARG A 193 11.96 9.10 7.90
C ARG A 193 10.45 9.03 8.03
N ALA A 194 9.80 8.51 6.97
CA ALA A 194 8.39 8.20 7.04
C ALA A 194 8.14 6.97 7.93
N ARG A 195 7.01 6.96 8.63
CA ARG A 195 6.54 5.86 9.47
C ARG A 195 5.06 5.65 9.27
N ILE A 196 4.66 4.39 9.11
CA ILE A 196 3.26 3.98 9.28
C ILE A 196 3.04 3.68 10.77
N ARG A 197 2.07 4.34 11.38
CA ARG A 197 1.68 4.12 12.78
C ARG A 197 0.18 3.88 12.87
N LEU A 198 -0.23 3.21 13.94
CA LEU A 198 -1.63 3.10 14.33
C LEU A 198 -1.74 3.87 15.65
N PHE A 199 -2.58 4.90 15.68
CA PHE A 199 -2.86 5.66 16.90
C PHE A 199 -4.27 5.33 17.37
N ALA A 200 -4.43 5.20 18.69
CA ALA A 200 -5.70 5.56 19.30
C ALA A 200 -5.85 7.09 19.28
N ALA A 201 -7.08 7.58 19.23
CA ALA A 201 -7.32 9.01 19.03
C ALA A 201 -6.81 9.90 20.20
N ASP A 202 -6.64 9.34 21.39
CA ASP A 202 -6.01 9.98 22.55
C ASP A 202 -4.48 9.96 22.52
N GLU A 203 -3.87 9.11 21.70
CA GLU A 203 -2.42 8.98 21.51
C GLU A 203 -1.87 9.87 20.38
N LEU A 204 -2.73 10.58 19.66
CA LEU A 204 -2.28 11.40 18.54
C LEU A 204 -1.32 12.50 19.00
N PRO A 205 -0.23 12.75 18.25
CA PRO A 205 0.70 13.84 18.54
C PRO A 205 0.00 15.19 18.68
N ARG A 206 0.29 15.89 19.77
CA ARG A 206 -0.24 17.24 20.06
C ARG A 206 0.80 18.34 19.85
N ASP A 207 1.95 17.98 19.28
CA ASP A 207 3.11 18.83 19.04
C ASP A 207 3.08 19.53 17.67
N GLY A 208 1.97 19.40 16.93
CA GLY A 208 1.84 19.96 15.58
C GLY A 208 2.39 19.07 14.47
N THR A 209 2.82 17.84 14.77
CA THR A 209 3.27 16.90 13.74
C THR A 209 2.14 16.60 12.74
N PRO A 210 2.34 16.85 11.43
CA PRO A 210 1.34 16.55 10.40
C PRO A 210 1.25 15.04 10.15
N LEU A 211 0.03 14.53 10.13
CA LEU A 211 -0.31 13.12 9.95
C LEU A 211 -1.09 12.94 8.65
N LEU A 212 -0.55 12.19 7.70
CA LEU A 212 -1.33 11.70 6.57
C LEU A 212 -2.20 10.55 7.03
N TRP A 213 -3.51 10.72 7.01
CA TRP A 213 -4.49 9.70 7.34
C TRP A 213 -5.27 9.29 6.10
N THR A 214 -5.65 8.02 6.02
CA THR A 214 -6.55 7.53 4.98
C THR A 214 -7.56 6.55 5.55
N ASP A 215 -8.81 6.69 5.11
CA ASP A 215 -9.94 5.81 5.42
C ASP A 215 -10.09 4.66 4.40
N GLY A 216 -9.10 4.49 3.51
CA GLY A 216 -9.11 3.52 2.42
C GLY A 216 -9.74 4.04 1.12
N TYR A 217 -10.45 5.17 1.17
CA TYR A 217 -11.09 5.78 0.00
C TYR A 217 -10.57 7.19 -0.28
N HIS A 218 -10.24 7.93 0.78
CA HIS A 218 -9.76 9.29 0.72
C HIS A 218 -8.57 9.49 1.67
N ALA A 219 -7.81 10.54 1.43
CA ALA A 219 -6.65 10.91 2.25
C ALA A 219 -6.75 12.35 2.69
N ARG A 220 -6.34 12.61 3.94
CA ARG A 220 -6.36 13.93 4.58
C ARG A 220 -5.09 14.11 5.41
N VAL A 221 -4.76 15.36 5.72
CA VAL A 221 -3.73 15.67 6.71
C VAL A 221 -4.36 16.20 7.98
N LEU A 222 -4.00 15.64 9.13
CA LEU A 222 -4.40 16.12 10.44
C LEU A 222 -3.19 16.62 11.22
N LEU A 223 -3.36 17.71 11.97
CA LEU A 223 -2.43 18.13 13.02
C LEU A 223 -3.17 18.90 14.12
N VAL A 224 -2.51 19.05 15.26
CA VAL A 224 -2.99 19.90 16.36
C VAL A 224 -2.22 21.21 16.35
N SER A 225 -2.93 22.33 16.31
CA SER A 225 -2.35 23.67 16.49
C SER A 225 -3.24 24.50 17.41
N ASP A 226 -2.64 25.14 18.42
CA ASP A 226 -3.34 25.89 19.46
C ASP A 226 -4.51 25.13 20.11
N GLY A 227 -4.31 23.82 20.36
CA GLY A 227 -5.33 22.95 20.95
C GLY A 227 -6.52 22.64 20.03
N ARG A 228 -6.44 22.98 18.74
CA ARG A 228 -7.47 22.72 17.73
C ARG A 228 -6.95 21.74 16.68
N TRP A 229 -7.83 20.86 16.20
CA TRP A 229 -7.51 19.96 15.11
C TRP A 229 -7.69 20.66 13.78
N ILE A 230 -6.59 20.85 13.05
CA ILE A 230 -6.62 21.36 11.69
C ILE A 230 -6.62 20.16 10.74
N VAL A 231 -7.57 20.14 9.83
CA VAL A 231 -7.74 19.09 8.83
C VAL A 231 -7.62 19.68 7.45
N HIS A 232 -6.59 19.29 6.73
CA HIS A 232 -6.45 19.60 5.32
C HIS A 232 -7.07 18.47 4.51
N ASP A 233 -8.24 18.73 3.93
CA ASP A 233 -8.90 17.83 3.00
C ASP A 233 -8.58 18.28 1.56
N PRO A 234 -7.91 17.48 0.72
CA PRO A 234 -7.58 17.85 -0.65
C PRO A 234 -8.79 18.16 -1.55
N LEU A 235 -10.02 17.77 -1.17
CA LEU A 235 -11.25 18.13 -1.88
C LEU A 235 -11.81 19.49 -1.44
N ALA A 236 -11.32 20.04 -0.34
CA ALA A 236 -11.66 21.38 0.10
C ALA A 236 -10.74 22.41 -0.55
N ASN A 237 -11.20 23.66 -0.58
CA ASN A 237 -10.36 24.79 -1.01
C ASN A 237 -9.52 25.38 0.13
N GLU A 238 -9.85 25.04 1.38
CA GLU A 238 -9.18 25.55 2.56
C GLU A 238 -9.22 24.54 3.72
N PRO A 239 -8.30 24.63 4.70
CA PRO A 239 -8.29 23.74 5.86
C PRO A 239 -9.52 23.93 6.75
N TRP A 240 -10.00 22.84 7.34
CA TRP A 240 -11.07 22.84 8.32
C TRP A 240 -10.54 22.76 9.74
N VAL A 241 -11.37 23.18 10.69
CA VAL A 241 -11.14 22.96 12.12
C VAL A 241 -12.16 21.97 12.63
N TRP A 242 -11.71 20.80 13.07
CA TRP A 242 -12.59 19.78 13.63
C TRP A 242 -12.58 19.83 15.16
N PRO A 243 -13.74 19.61 15.82
CA PRO A 243 -13.76 19.31 17.25
C PRO A 243 -13.11 17.94 17.51
N ALA A 244 -12.51 17.77 18.69
CA ALA A 244 -11.82 16.53 19.05
C ALA A 244 -12.71 15.28 18.94
N ALA A 245 -13.99 15.39 19.28
CA ALA A 245 -14.95 14.28 19.16
C ALA A 245 -15.11 13.80 17.71
N GLN A 246 -15.11 14.73 16.74
CA GLN A 246 -15.17 14.37 15.32
C GLN A 246 -13.89 13.65 14.88
N VAL A 247 -12.72 14.12 15.30
CA VAL A 247 -11.46 13.40 15.01
C VAL A 247 -11.48 11.99 15.61
N GLN A 248 -11.98 11.81 16.83
CA GLN A 248 -12.08 10.49 17.45
C GLN A 248 -13.02 9.53 16.70
N GLU A 249 -14.12 10.05 16.15
CA GLU A 249 -15.09 9.26 15.38
C GLU A 249 -14.51 8.82 14.03
N PHE A 250 -13.81 9.72 13.33
CA PHE A 250 -13.31 9.46 11.98
C PHE A 250 -11.94 8.81 11.96
N LEU A 251 -11.08 9.06 12.95
CA LEU A 251 -9.71 8.55 12.95
C LEU A 251 -9.67 7.08 13.36
N ALA A 252 -9.96 6.22 12.39
CA ALA A 252 -9.67 4.81 12.43
C ALA A 252 -8.66 4.47 11.33
N GLY A 253 -7.66 3.66 11.68
CA GLY A 253 -6.72 3.10 10.71
C GLY A 253 -5.31 3.71 10.73
N PRO A 254 -4.46 3.28 9.79
CA PRO A 254 -3.07 3.71 9.75
C PRO A 254 -2.93 5.18 9.37
N VAL A 255 -1.95 5.83 9.98
CA VAL A 255 -1.45 7.14 9.55
C VAL A 255 0.00 7.02 9.11
N VAL A 256 0.42 7.92 8.24
CA VAL A 256 1.82 8.12 7.86
C VAL A 256 2.29 9.46 8.41
N LEU A 257 3.42 9.46 9.10
CA LEU A 257 4.05 10.70 9.59
C LEU A 257 5.55 10.69 9.31
N LEU A 258 6.18 11.86 9.39
CA LEU A 258 7.62 12.04 9.25
C LEU A 258 8.24 12.26 10.63
N GLU A 259 9.36 11.59 10.89
CA GLU A 259 10.17 11.74 12.10
C GLU A 259 11.61 12.10 11.69
N ALA A 260 12.35 12.82 12.53
CA ALA A 260 13.80 12.98 12.32
C ALA A 260 14.50 11.62 12.42
N SER A 261 15.49 11.37 11.53
CA SER A 261 16.22 10.10 11.48
C SER A 261 17.23 9.90 12.60
#